data_AF-A0A6M0C960-F1
#
_entry.id   AF-A0A6M0C960-F1
#
_cell.length_a   1.000
_cell.length_b   1.000
_cell.length_c   1.000
_cell.angle_alpha   90.00
_cell.angle_beta   90.00
_cell.angle_gamma   90.00
#
_symmetry.space_group_name_H-M   'P 1'
#
loop_
_entity.id
_entity.type
_entity.pdbx_description
1 polymer ?
#
loop_
_entity_poly.entity_id
_entity_poly.type
_entity_poly.pdbx_seq_one_letter_code
_entity_poly.pdbx_strand_id
1 'polypeptide(L)' 'MAGVCKLEIEETAEELKKLLTNQKTAGGFQKIQALYLLKIGQVKTVKELALTLGVNRITVQRWLRQYRADGIS' A
#
# COMPACT_ATOMS: atom_id res chain seq x y z
N MET A 1 10.67 16.29 10.26
CA MET A 1 10.93 15.44 9.08
C MET A 1 11.02 13.98 9.53
N ALA A 2 9.92 13.23 9.47
CA ALA A 2 9.90 11.81 9.82
C ALA A 2 9.75 11.01 8.52
N GLY A 3 10.87 10.78 7.85
CA GLY A 3 10.98 10.10 6.56
C GLY A 3 10.97 8.57 6.64
N VAL A 4 10.38 8.00 7.69
CA VAL A 4 10.23 6.56 7.84
C VAL A 4 8.74 6.30 8.04
N CYS A 5 8.12 5.63 7.08
CA CYS A 5 6.76 5.14 7.24
C CYS A 5 6.78 4.06 8.33
N LYS A 6 6.67 4.44 9.61
CA LYS A 6 6.22 3.56 10.69
C LYS A 6 4.74 3.28 10.45
N LEU A 7 4.46 2.54 9.40
CA LEU A 7 3.19 1.85 9.24
C LEU A 7 3.45 0.49 9.86
N GLU A 8 2.99 0.32 11.10
CA GLU A 8 2.82 -1.02 11.69
C GLU A 8 1.69 -1.67 10.89
N ILE A 9 2.05 -2.18 9.71
CA ILE A 9 1.16 -3.06 8.96
C ILE A 9 1.11 -4.33 9.80
N GLU A 10 0.14 -4.45 10.69
CA GLU A 10 -0.07 -5.66 11.50
C GLU A 10 -0.41 -6.85 10.60
N GLU A 11 -1.05 -6.56 9.45
CA GLU A 11 -1.42 -7.60 8.49
C GLU A 11 -0.20 -8.29 7.86
N THR A 12 -0.34 -9.60 7.70
CA THR A 12 0.65 -10.41 7.02
C THR A 12 0.54 -10.27 5.50
N ALA A 13 1.66 -10.54 4.81
CA ALA A 13 1.69 -10.60 3.35
C ALA A 13 0.60 -11.54 2.79
N GLU A 14 0.29 -12.62 3.52
CA GLU A 14 -0.78 -13.57 3.16
C GLU A 14 -2.19 -12.98 3.29
N GLU A 15 -2.46 -12.18 4.32
CA GLU A 15 -3.76 -11.50 4.49
C GLU A 15 -3.97 -10.45 3.42
N LEU A 16 -2.93 -9.66 3.11
CA LEU A 16 -2.96 -8.73 1.99
C LEU A 16 -3.19 -9.46 0.65
N LYS A 17 -2.61 -10.64 0.47
CA LYS A 17 -2.83 -11.46 -0.72
C LYS A 17 -4.27 -11.99 -0.79
N LYS A 18 -4.85 -12.41 0.33
CA LYS A 18 -6.27 -12.81 0.42
C LYS A 18 -7.21 -11.64 0.11
N LEU A 19 -6.91 -10.46 0.64
CA LEU A 19 -7.65 -9.23 0.36
C LEU A 19 -7.52 -8.83 -1.11
N LEU A 20 -6.33 -8.96 -1.73
CA LEU A 20 -6.15 -8.74 -3.17
C LEU A 20 -7.07 -9.62 -4.02
N THR A 21 -7.19 -10.90 -3.68
CA THR A 21 -8.10 -11.83 -4.39
C THR A 21 -9.57 -11.52 -4.16
N ASN A 22 -9.94 -10.98 -2.99
CA ASN A 22 -11.32 -10.61 -2.69
C ASN A 22 -11.72 -9.24 -3.28
N GLN A 23 -10.75 -8.41 -3.63
CA GLN A 23 -11.02 -7.04 -4.07
C GLN A 23 -11.43 -6.96 -5.54
N LYS A 24 -12.72 -6.67 -5.74
CA LYS A 24 -13.35 -6.52 -7.06
C LYS A 24 -13.07 -5.17 -7.72
N THR A 25 -12.53 -4.19 -6.98
CA THR A 25 -12.28 -2.83 -7.49
C THR A 25 -10.79 -2.63 -7.80
N ALA A 26 -10.50 -2.12 -9.01
CA ALA A 26 -9.12 -1.85 -9.45
C ALA A 26 -8.37 -0.89 -8.50
N GLY A 27 -9.06 0.11 -7.95
CA GLY A 27 -8.48 1.04 -6.98
C GLY A 27 -8.16 0.39 -5.63
N GLY A 28 -9.00 -0.54 -5.17
CA GLY A 28 -8.76 -1.31 -3.94
C GLY A 28 -7.60 -2.29 -4.13
N PHE A 29 -7.54 -2.96 -5.27
CA PHE A 29 -6.44 -3.85 -5.64
C PHE A 29 -5.09 -3.12 -5.61
N GLN A 30 -4.98 -1.98 -6.28
CA GLN A 30 -3.73 -1.21 -6.30
C GLN A 30 -3.33 -0.69 -4.91
N LYS A 31 -4.30 -0.28 -4.08
CA LYS A 31 -4.07 0.14 -2.68
C LYS A 31 -3.50 -1.00 -1.83
N ILE A 32 -4.07 -2.21 -1.93
CA ILE A 32 -3.58 -3.37 -1.18
C ILE A 32 -2.24 -3.86 -1.73
N GLN A 33 -2.04 -3.81 -3.05
CA GLN A 33 -0.78 -4.18 -3.69
C GLN A 33 0.35 -3.23 -3.28
N ALA A 34 0.04 -1.94 -3.13
CA ALA A 34 0.96 -0.95 -2.56
C ALA A 34 1.43 -1.34 -1.15
N LEU A 35 0.48 -1.70 -0.27
CA LEU A 35 0.79 -2.13 1.09
C LEU A 35 1.59 -3.44 1.11
N TYR A 36 1.23 -4.38 0.24
CA TYR A 36 1.93 -5.66 0.10
C TYR A 36 3.40 -5.47 -0.29
N LEU A 37 3.68 -4.66 -1.31
CA LEU A 37 5.04 -4.36 -1.79
C LEU A 37 5.90 -3.67 -0.72
N LEU A 38 5.29 -2.79 0.09
CA LEU A 38 5.96 -2.16 1.24
C LEU A 38 6.24 -3.19 2.34
N LYS A 39 5.29 -4.09 2.64
CA LYS A 39 5.41 -5.11 3.68
C LYS A 39 6.52 -6.11 3.38
N ILE A 40 6.63 -6.59 2.14
CA ILE A 40 7.70 -7.50 1.73
C ILE A 40 9.06 -6.80 1.55
N GLY A 41 9.13 -5.48 1.72
CA GLY A 41 10.35 -4.69 1.57
C GLY A 41 10.88 -4.61 0.14
N GLN A 42 10.09 -5.04 -0.85
CA GLN A 42 10.46 -4.97 -2.27
C GLN A 42 10.57 -3.52 -2.74
N VAL A 43 9.84 -2.62 -2.08
CA VAL A 43 9.85 -1.20 -2.40
C VAL A 43 10.13 -0.39 -1.13
N LYS A 44 11.14 0.48 -1.19
CA LYS A 44 11.55 1.31 -0.04
C LYS A 44 10.94 2.70 -0.10
N THR A 45 10.53 3.16 -1.29
CA THR A 45 10.03 4.52 -1.49
C THR A 45 8.69 4.58 -2.21
N VAL A 46 7.89 5.59 -1.85
CA VAL A 46 6.61 5.88 -2.51
C VAL A 46 6.77 6.12 -4.02
N LYS A 47 7.92 6.65 -4.45
CA LYS A 47 8.23 6.90 -5.87
C LYS A 47 8.40 5.61 -6.65
N GLU A 48 9.25 4.71 -6.18
CA GLU A 48 9.42 3.38 -6.78
C GLU A 48 8.09 2.63 -6.83
N LEU A 49 7.31 2.76 -5.75
CA LEU A 49 6.01 2.09 -5.66
C LEU A 49 5.03 2.59 -6.73
N ALA A 50 4.97 3.92 -6.90
CA ALA A 50 4.14 4.53 -7.93
C ALA A 50 4.56 4.07 -9.35
N LEU A 51 5.87 3.97 -9.59
CA LEU A 51 6.42 3.46 -10.86
C LEU A 51 6.02 2.00 -11.10
N THR A 52 6.17 1.12 -10.10
CA THR A 52 5.78 -0.30 -10.22
C THR A 52 4.28 -0.50 -10.43
N LEU A 53 3.45 0.34 -9.84
CA LEU A 53 1.99 0.26 -9.96
C LEU A 53 1.44 1.04 -11.17
N GLY A 54 2.28 1.83 -11.85
CA GLY A 54 1.84 2.70 -12.95
C GLY A 54 0.90 3.82 -12.50
N VAL A 55 0.94 4.21 -11.23
CA VAL A 55 0.06 5.26 -10.66
C VAL A 55 0.86 6.48 -10.25
N ASN A 56 0.17 7.61 -10.11
CA ASN A 56 0.82 8.84 -9.64
C ASN A 56 1.25 8.69 -8.17
N ARG A 57 2.43 9.21 -7.83
CA ARG A 57 2.93 9.32 -6.45
C ARG A 57 1.90 9.93 -5.50
N ILE A 58 1.13 10.92 -5.95
CA ILE A 58 0.09 11.56 -5.12
C ILE A 58 -0.99 10.55 -4.70
N THR A 59 -1.38 9.66 -5.61
CA THR A 59 -2.35 8.59 -5.35
C THR A 59 -1.84 7.64 -4.29
N VAL A 60 -0.57 7.22 -4.39
CA VAL A 60 0.07 6.37 -3.37
C VAL A 60 0.16 7.09 -2.03
N GLN A 61 0.57 8.36 -2.02
CA GLN A 61 0.60 9.14 -0.76
C GLN A 61 -0.79 9.27 -0.13
N ARG A 62 -1.83 9.44 -0.95
CA ARG A 62 -3.22 9.49 -0.48
C ARG A 62 -3.63 8.16 0.15
N TRP A 63 -3.30 7.03 -0.49
CA TRP A 63 -3.57 5.70 0.08
C TRP A 63 -2.87 5.47 1.40
N LEU A 64 -1.59 5.84 1.51
CA LEU A 64 -0.84 5.70 2.75
C LEU A 64 -1.38 6.60 3.86
N ARG A 65 -1.82 7.83 3.53
CA ARG A 65 -2.50 8.71 4.48
C ARG A 65 -3.84 8.13 4.92
N GLN A 66 -4.62 7.60 3.99
CA GLN A 66 -5.93 7.02 4.30
C GLN A 66 -5.79 5.76 5.13
N TYR A 67 -4.83 4.90 4.82
CA TYR A 67 -4.48 3.75 5.66
C TYR A 67 -4.06 4.18 7.07
N ARG A 68 -3.29 5.28 7.19
CA ARG A 68 -2.91 5.81 8.50
C ARG A 68 -4.08 6.38 9.31
N ALA A 69 -5.11 6.88 8.63
CA ALA A 69 -6.27 7.50 9.28
C ALA A 69 -7.38 6.49 9.61
N ASP A 70 -7.71 5.59 8.68
CA ASP A 70 -8.86 4.67 8.74
C ASP A 70 -8.46 3.18 8.74
N GLY A 71 -7.17 2.85 8.64
CA GLY A 71 -6.70 1.47 8.47
C GLY A 71 -7.04 0.86 7.10
N ILE A 72 -7.13 -0.47 7.05
CA ILE A 72 -7.71 -1.19 5.91
C ILE A 72 -9.23 -1.21 6.07
N SER A 73 -9.90 -0.21 5.52
CA SER A 73 -11.30 -0.33 5.08
C SER A 73 -11.36 -0.58 3.58
#